data_AF-A0A916TC01-F1
#
_entry.id   AF-A0A916TC01-F1
#
_cell.length_a   1.000
_cell.length_b   1.000
_cell.length_c   1.000
_cell.angle_alpha   90.00
_cell.angle_beta   90.00
_cell.angle_gamma   90.00
#
_symmetry.space_group_name_H-M   'P 1'
#
loop_
_entity.id
_entity.type
_entity.pdbx_description
1 polymer ?
#
loop_
_entity_poly.entity_id
_entity_poly.type
_entity_poly.pdbx_seq_one_letter_code
_entity_poly.pdbx_strand_id
1 'polypeptide(L)'
;MNSRTTRRNVALAAGVAVAIAVTVPAYTAYAAGGSAKAKPSASSSSKTSRATKPKPVPPYTPPAAPGGDTAPTAKQITPSGHFAVKVDRTGKKPMDNTWPSATEVFTEAELRQVLPGLTAVKADQCHTGNLPDGGATAKSTTCTLELTISGEPTDDRSKLMINIRGFGLPQQVGTQWTKELTQARSRSAKRPGLYTFYPNKSLGTSAAFTDGTTTKVLVQHGNVAGEIWFSGIGFTKLTNDYLKSRQLYRTAVVPSLVQLLGAKFTTTEKAAA
;
A
#
# COMPACT_ATOMS: atom_id res chain seq x y z
N MET A 1 1.33 36.46 -40.82
CA MET A 1 1.30 37.36 -39.65
C MET A 1 1.96 36.64 -38.48
N ASN A 2 2.80 37.37 -37.76
CA ASN A 2 3.95 36.89 -37.00
C ASN A 2 3.64 36.18 -35.68
N SER A 3 4.45 35.15 -35.41
CA SER A 3 5.10 34.74 -34.15
C SER A 3 4.60 35.32 -32.82
N ARG A 4 4.44 34.43 -31.84
CA ARG A 4 5.22 34.48 -30.57
C ARG A 4 5.10 33.17 -29.77
N THR A 5 6.19 32.41 -29.84
CA THR A 5 6.52 31.28 -28.97
C THR A 5 7.05 31.82 -27.65
N THR A 6 6.31 31.66 -26.55
CA THR A 6 6.80 32.04 -25.21
C THR A 6 7.38 30.80 -24.53
N ARG A 7 8.69 30.60 -24.65
CA ARG A 7 9.46 29.66 -23.82
C ARG A 7 9.63 30.29 -22.44
N ARG A 8 9.14 29.61 -21.39
CA ARG A 8 9.45 29.97 -20.00
C ARG A 8 10.67 29.18 -19.54
N ASN A 9 11.68 29.95 -19.13
CA ASN A 9 12.96 29.47 -18.62
C ASN A 9 12.79 28.74 -17.29
N VAL A 10 13.43 27.59 -17.19
CA VAL A 10 13.63 26.82 -15.95
C VAL A 10 14.84 27.44 -15.23
N ALA A 11 14.64 27.94 -14.02
CA ALA A 11 15.73 28.30 -13.11
C ALA A 11 15.98 27.13 -12.15
N LEU A 12 17.09 26.42 -12.35
CA LEU A 12 17.65 25.51 -11.36
C LEU A 12 18.28 26.35 -10.24
N ALA A 13 17.72 26.26 -9.04
CA ALA A 13 18.40 26.74 -7.83
C ALA A 13 19.18 25.58 -7.21
N ALA A 14 20.50 25.67 -7.29
CA ALA A 14 21.44 24.82 -6.58
C ALA A 14 21.38 25.14 -5.07
N GLY A 15 21.04 24.13 -4.26
CA GLY A 15 20.92 24.25 -2.81
C GLY A 15 21.88 23.31 -2.08
N VAL A 16 23.04 23.88 -1.74
CA VAL A 16 24.05 23.52 -0.73
C VAL A 16 23.80 22.26 0.11
N ALA A 17 24.67 21.26 -0.05
CA ALA A 17 24.83 20.13 0.86
C ALA A 17 25.63 20.57 2.09
N VAL A 18 25.04 20.49 3.28
CA VAL A 18 25.73 20.67 4.57
C VAL A 18 26.00 19.29 5.15
N ALA A 19 27.28 18.90 5.19
CA ALA A 19 27.75 17.69 5.86
C ALA A 19 27.80 17.93 7.38
N ILE A 20 27.03 17.17 8.14
CA ILE A 20 27.11 17.14 9.61
C ILE A 20 28.03 15.97 9.99
N ALA A 21 29.21 16.31 10.52
CA ALA A 21 30.15 15.36 11.07
C ALA A 21 29.62 14.77 12.39
N VAL A 22 29.52 13.44 12.46
CA VAL A 22 29.18 12.70 13.68
C VAL A 22 30.48 12.38 14.41
N THR A 23 30.67 12.98 15.60
CA THR A 23 31.75 12.62 16.52
C THR A 23 31.30 11.44 17.39
N VAL A 24 32.00 10.31 17.27
CA VAL A 24 31.85 9.14 18.15
C VAL A 24 32.92 9.22 19.23
N PRO A 25 32.58 9.20 20.53
CA PRO A 25 33.59 9.08 21.58
C PRO A 25 34.16 7.66 21.61
N ALA A 26 35.47 7.57 21.41
CA ALA A 26 36.27 6.37 21.61
C ALA A 26 36.32 6.02 23.10
N TYR A 27 35.83 4.83 23.46
CA TYR A 27 36.11 4.26 24.78
C TYR A 27 37.39 3.43 24.72
N THR A 28 38.32 3.82 25.58
CA THR A 28 39.60 3.17 25.85
C THR A 28 39.40 1.77 26.41
N ALA A 29 40.06 0.79 25.79
CA ALA A 29 40.26 -0.54 26.34
C ALA A 29 41.26 -0.48 27.49
N TYR A 30 40.88 -1.00 28.67
CA TYR A 30 41.81 -1.39 29.72
C TYR A 30 41.77 -2.90 29.86
N ALA A 31 42.88 -3.54 29.52
CA ALA A 31 43.17 -4.92 29.85
C ALA A 31 43.85 -4.94 31.23
N ALA A 32 43.32 -5.74 32.15
CA ALA A 32 44.04 -6.20 33.33
C ALA A 32 43.58 -7.62 33.63
N GLY A 33 44.52 -8.55 33.58
CA GLY A 33 44.30 -9.98 33.85
C GLY A 33 44.03 -10.27 35.33
N GLY A 34 43.40 -11.40 35.58
CA GLY A 34 43.13 -11.89 36.92
C GLY A 34 42.42 -13.23 36.92
N SER A 35 43.22 -14.29 36.91
CA SER A 35 43.06 -15.62 37.54
C SER A 35 41.67 -16.25 37.69
N ALA A 36 41.56 -17.46 37.14
CA ALA A 36 40.45 -18.39 37.30
C ALA A 36 40.16 -18.82 38.76
N LYS A 37 38.88 -19.00 39.08
CA LYS A 37 38.39 -19.89 40.15
C LYS A 37 37.12 -20.60 39.68
N ALA A 38 37.09 -21.91 39.86
CA ALA A 38 36.02 -22.80 39.42
C ALA A 38 34.76 -22.73 40.31
N LYS A 39 33.61 -22.91 39.63
CA LYS A 39 32.23 -23.31 40.01
C LYS A 39 31.82 -23.37 41.50
N PRO A 40 30.54 -23.01 41.76
CA PRO A 40 29.58 -24.09 41.95
C PRO A 40 28.36 -24.00 41.02
N SER A 41 27.79 -25.17 40.78
CA SER A 41 26.60 -25.46 39.99
C SER A 41 25.39 -24.62 40.43
N ALA A 42 24.98 -23.65 39.60
CA ALA A 42 23.69 -23.00 39.76
C ALA A 42 22.61 -23.90 39.17
N SER A 43 21.80 -24.45 40.06
CA SER A 43 20.57 -25.17 39.76
C SER A 43 19.71 -24.36 38.78
N SER A 44 19.53 -24.90 37.57
CA SER A 44 18.67 -24.32 36.54
C SER A 44 17.21 -24.47 36.99
N SER A 45 16.75 -23.53 37.82
CA SER A 45 15.32 -23.29 37.98
C SER A 45 14.81 -22.67 36.69
N SER A 46 14.43 -23.53 35.73
CA SER A 46 13.60 -23.17 34.59
C SER A 46 12.24 -22.72 35.15
N LYS A 47 12.15 -21.46 35.56
CA LYS A 47 10.86 -20.79 35.70
C LYS A 47 10.27 -20.75 34.30
N THR A 48 9.36 -21.68 34.04
CA THR A 48 8.44 -21.61 32.91
C THR A 48 7.63 -20.32 33.11
N SER A 49 8.15 -19.21 32.60
CA SER A 49 7.40 -17.97 32.49
C SER A 49 6.20 -18.29 31.61
N ARG A 50 5.05 -18.49 32.25
CA ARG A 50 3.76 -18.67 31.60
C ARG A 50 3.64 -17.54 30.59
N ALA A 51 3.79 -17.85 29.30
CA ALA A 51 3.74 -16.87 28.24
C ALA A 51 2.42 -16.10 28.38
N THR A 52 2.51 -14.87 28.85
CA THR A 52 1.35 -13.99 29.00
C THR A 52 0.79 -13.83 27.60
N LYS A 53 -0.44 -14.30 27.36
CA LYS A 53 -1.08 -14.13 26.04
C LYS A 53 -0.98 -12.66 25.66
N PRO A 54 -0.45 -12.31 24.47
CA PRO A 54 -0.33 -10.93 24.06
C PRO A 54 -1.70 -10.25 24.10
N LYS A 55 -1.77 -9.02 24.63
CA LYS A 55 -3.01 -8.26 24.68
C LYS A 55 -3.55 -8.02 23.25
N PRO A 56 -4.85 -8.17 23.01
CA PRO A 56 -5.44 -7.87 21.71
C PRO A 56 -5.14 -6.42 21.27
N VAL A 57 -4.78 -6.22 20.01
CA VAL A 57 -4.57 -4.87 19.45
C VAL A 57 -5.95 -4.33 19.04
N PRO A 58 -6.35 -3.13 19.50
CA PRO A 58 -7.66 -2.59 19.15
C PRO A 58 -7.73 -2.30 17.64
N PRO A 59 -8.84 -2.67 16.96
CA PRO A 59 -9.02 -2.35 15.55
C PRO A 59 -9.10 -0.83 15.36
N TYR A 60 -8.71 -0.35 14.19
CA TYR A 60 -8.98 1.03 13.79
C TYR A 60 -10.32 1.11 13.07
N THR A 61 -11.09 2.14 13.39
CA THR A 61 -12.38 2.44 12.77
C THR A 61 -12.26 3.73 11.97
N PRO A 62 -12.26 3.67 10.62
CA PRO A 62 -12.17 4.87 9.80
C PRO A 62 -13.39 5.77 9.98
N PRO A 63 -13.22 7.11 9.95
CA PRO A 63 -14.34 8.05 9.96
C PRO A 63 -15.34 7.74 8.83
N ALA A 64 -16.64 7.78 9.12
CA ALA A 64 -17.71 7.48 8.16
C ALA A 64 -17.56 8.29 6.85
N ALA A 65 -17.73 7.63 5.70
CA ALA A 65 -17.70 8.28 4.39
C ALA A 65 -18.75 9.42 4.32
N PRO A 66 -18.45 10.58 3.70
CA PRO A 66 -19.46 11.61 3.47
C PRO A 66 -20.57 11.04 2.57
N GLY A 67 -21.84 11.32 2.91
CA GLY A 67 -23.03 10.70 2.34
C GLY A 67 -23.14 10.71 0.80
N GLY A 68 -23.76 9.65 0.27
CA GLY A 68 -23.90 9.33 -1.15
C GLY A 68 -24.15 7.83 -1.32
N ASP A 69 -25.34 7.39 -0.93
CA ASP A 69 -25.73 5.98 -0.76
C ASP A 69 -25.95 5.26 -2.09
N THR A 70 -24.88 4.94 -2.80
CA THR A 70 -24.95 3.84 -3.75
C THR A 70 -23.74 2.95 -3.53
N ALA A 71 -24.02 1.75 -3.02
CA ALA A 71 -23.02 0.71 -2.94
C ALA A 71 -22.44 0.53 -4.35
N PRO A 72 -21.12 0.68 -4.52
CA PRO A 72 -20.51 0.57 -5.84
C PRO A 72 -20.76 -0.83 -6.41
N THR A 73 -21.17 -0.90 -7.68
CA THR A 73 -21.31 -2.17 -8.39
C THR A 73 -19.93 -2.74 -8.69
N ALA A 74 -19.48 -3.68 -7.86
CA ALA A 74 -18.24 -4.41 -8.06
C ALA A 74 -18.53 -5.81 -8.59
N LYS A 75 -17.78 -6.23 -9.61
CA LYS A 75 -17.73 -7.64 -10.01
C LYS A 75 -16.80 -8.34 -9.02
N GLN A 76 -17.31 -9.39 -8.38
CA GLN A 76 -16.48 -10.21 -7.51
C GLN A 76 -15.38 -10.89 -8.33
N ILE A 77 -14.13 -10.65 -7.96
CA ILE A 77 -12.94 -11.30 -8.52
C ILE A 77 -12.51 -12.39 -7.54
N THR A 78 -12.28 -13.60 -8.04
CA THR A 78 -11.70 -14.68 -7.25
C THR A 78 -10.19 -14.42 -7.10
N PRO A 79 -9.68 -14.23 -5.87
CA PRO A 79 -8.24 -14.04 -5.66
C PRO A 79 -7.45 -15.28 -6.07
N SER A 80 -6.31 -15.08 -6.72
CA SER A 80 -5.33 -16.14 -7.00
C SER A 80 -4.50 -16.53 -5.78
N GLY A 81 -4.53 -15.70 -4.73
CA GLY A 81 -3.87 -15.92 -3.45
C GLY A 81 -4.24 -14.85 -2.44
N HIS A 82 -3.72 -14.99 -1.22
CA HIS A 82 -3.94 -14.04 -0.12
C HIS A 82 -2.61 -13.45 0.36
N PHE A 83 -2.68 -12.25 0.94
CA PHE A 83 -1.53 -11.62 1.55
C PHE A 83 -1.29 -12.18 2.95
N ALA A 84 -0.14 -12.82 3.18
CA ALA A 84 0.24 -13.39 4.46
C ALA A 84 1.01 -12.39 5.34
N VAL A 85 0.54 -11.13 5.40
CA VAL A 85 1.25 -10.04 6.10
C VAL A 85 1.25 -10.27 7.60
N LYS A 86 2.42 -10.18 8.21
CA LYS A 86 2.61 -10.19 9.65
C LYS A 86 3.05 -8.80 10.11
N VAL A 87 2.83 -8.51 11.39
CA VAL A 87 3.30 -7.29 12.04
C VAL A 87 3.85 -7.63 13.42
N ASP A 88 4.86 -6.89 13.83
CA ASP A 88 5.32 -6.91 15.21
C ASP A 88 4.21 -6.29 16.08
N ARG A 89 3.68 -7.07 17.03
CA ARG A 89 2.63 -6.62 17.95
C ARG A 89 3.10 -5.50 18.89
N THR A 90 4.42 -5.30 19.04
CA THR A 90 4.96 -4.15 19.77
C THR A 90 5.04 -2.88 18.91
N GLY A 91 4.89 -3.01 17.58
CA GLY A 91 4.98 -1.91 16.62
C GLY A 91 6.39 -1.32 16.48
N LYS A 92 7.42 -2.01 16.97
CA LYS A 92 8.81 -1.52 17.00
C LYS A 92 9.63 -1.98 15.80
N LYS A 93 9.24 -3.09 15.16
CA LYS A 93 9.95 -3.65 14.01
C LYS A 93 9.00 -3.84 12.82
N PRO A 94 9.31 -3.29 11.64
CA PRO A 94 8.60 -3.66 10.42
C PRO A 94 8.85 -5.14 10.09
N MET A 95 7.82 -5.86 9.65
CA MET A 95 7.90 -7.25 9.18
C MET A 95 7.74 -7.30 7.65
N ASP A 96 8.59 -6.53 6.98
CA ASP A 96 8.49 -6.21 5.56
C ASP A 96 8.72 -7.42 4.64
N ASN A 97 9.47 -8.43 5.10
CA ASN A 97 9.63 -9.70 4.40
C ASN A 97 8.30 -10.45 4.16
N THR A 98 7.26 -10.15 4.93
CA THR A 98 5.91 -10.72 4.76
C THR A 98 4.99 -9.88 3.88
N TRP A 99 5.45 -8.71 3.43
CA TRP A 99 4.66 -7.85 2.56
C TRP A 99 4.61 -8.45 1.15
N PRO A 100 3.48 -8.32 0.44
CA PRO A 100 3.45 -8.61 -0.99
C PRO A 100 4.36 -7.64 -1.74
N SER A 101 4.93 -8.09 -2.85
CA SER A 101 5.52 -7.15 -3.81
C SER A 101 4.42 -6.43 -4.59
N ALA A 102 4.63 -5.17 -4.97
CA ALA A 102 3.70 -4.40 -5.81
C ALA A 102 3.41 -5.11 -7.15
N THR A 103 4.36 -5.92 -7.65
CA THR A 103 4.20 -6.77 -8.83
C THR A 103 3.16 -7.88 -8.66
N GLU A 104 2.86 -8.27 -7.43
CA GLU A 104 2.01 -9.42 -7.08
C GLU A 104 0.63 -8.99 -6.55
N VAL A 105 0.43 -7.68 -6.37
CA VAL A 105 -0.82 -7.13 -5.81
C VAL A 105 -2.01 -7.44 -6.70
N PHE A 106 -1.85 -7.35 -8.03
CA PHE A 106 -2.85 -7.74 -9.02
C PHE A 106 -2.22 -8.69 -10.03
N THR A 107 -2.69 -9.94 -10.09
CA THR A 107 -2.16 -10.92 -11.04
C THR A 107 -2.90 -10.84 -12.37
N GLU A 108 -2.28 -11.32 -13.45
CA GLU A 108 -2.91 -11.39 -14.77
C GLU A 108 -4.24 -12.15 -14.73
N ALA A 109 -4.30 -13.27 -13.99
CA ALA A 109 -5.50 -14.09 -13.85
C ALA A 109 -6.64 -13.34 -13.13
N GLU A 110 -6.34 -12.48 -12.18
CA GLU A 110 -7.32 -11.63 -11.49
C GLU A 110 -7.78 -10.48 -12.38
N LEU A 111 -6.84 -9.81 -13.04
CA LEU A 111 -7.11 -8.68 -13.91
C LEU A 111 -7.98 -9.09 -15.12
N ARG A 112 -7.75 -10.29 -15.68
CA ARG A 112 -8.59 -10.84 -16.77
C ARG A 112 -10.06 -11.02 -16.40
N GLN A 113 -10.38 -11.18 -15.10
CA GLN A 113 -11.77 -11.33 -14.67
C GLN A 113 -12.56 -10.03 -14.80
N VAL A 114 -11.90 -8.87 -14.85
CA VAL A 114 -12.56 -7.55 -14.89
C VAL A 114 -12.17 -6.68 -16.09
N LEU A 115 -11.02 -6.92 -16.71
CA LEU A 115 -10.54 -6.20 -17.88
C LEU A 115 -10.84 -6.99 -19.17
N PRO A 116 -11.84 -6.56 -19.97
CA PRO A 116 -12.16 -7.24 -21.22
C PRO A 116 -10.97 -7.14 -22.19
N GLY A 117 -10.65 -8.25 -22.86
CA GLY A 117 -9.59 -8.29 -23.87
C GLY A 117 -8.15 -8.28 -23.32
N LEU A 118 -7.94 -8.39 -22.01
CA LEU A 118 -6.60 -8.48 -21.42
C LEU A 118 -5.91 -9.81 -21.80
N THR A 119 -4.80 -9.72 -22.53
CA THR A 119 -4.03 -10.88 -23.00
C THR A 119 -2.71 -11.07 -22.27
N ALA A 120 -2.10 -10.01 -21.73
CA ALA A 120 -0.86 -10.12 -20.96
C ALA A 120 -0.70 -8.97 -19.95
N VAL A 121 0.01 -9.25 -18.85
CA VAL A 121 0.46 -8.25 -17.87
C VAL A 121 1.98 -8.33 -17.72
N LYS A 122 2.66 -7.19 -17.85
CA LYS A 122 4.10 -7.08 -17.66
C LYS A 122 4.39 -6.10 -16.53
N ALA A 123 5.17 -6.52 -15.55
CA ALA A 123 5.70 -5.62 -14.54
C ALA A 123 6.83 -4.75 -15.14
N ASP A 124 6.75 -3.44 -14.92
CA ASP A 124 7.71 -2.44 -15.37
C ASP A 124 7.89 -1.36 -14.29
N GLN A 125 9.03 -0.66 -14.29
CA GLN A 125 9.33 0.43 -13.34
C GLN A 125 9.07 0.06 -11.86
N CYS A 126 9.51 -1.14 -11.45
CA CYS A 126 9.36 -1.55 -10.06
C CYS A 126 10.51 -1.00 -9.19
N HIS A 127 10.16 -0.41 -8.05
CA HIS A 127 11.13 0.12 -7.09
C HIS A 127 10.83 -0.34 -5.68
N THR A 128 11.90 -0.66 -4.94
CA THR A 128 11.85 -0.83 -3.49
C THR A 128 11.49 0.49 -2.83
N GLY A 129 10.69 0.43 -1.77
CA GLY A 129 10.30 1.62 -1.02
C GLY A 129 10.94 1.69 0.35
N ASN A 130 10.59 2.77 1.04
CA ASN A 130 10.96 2.98 2.42
C ASN A 130 9.85 2.49 3.34
N LEU A 131 10.26 1.86 4.42
CA LEU A 131 9.44 1.51 5.56
C LEU A 131 9.05 2.78 6.34
N PRO A 132 7.95 2.75 7.09
CA PRO A 132 7.49 3.91 7.87
C PRO A 132 8.52 4.47 8.87
N ASP A 133 9.50 3.68 9.29
CA ASP A 133 10.58 4.03 10.22
C ASP A 133 11.88 4.47 9.52
N GLY A 134 11.88 4.58 8.19
CA GLY A 134 13.03 5.07 7.41
C GLY A 134 13.99 3.99 6.89
N GLY A 135 13.75 2.70 7.17
CA GLY A 135 14.46 1.60 6.52
C GLY A 135 14.01 1.37 5.07
N ALA A 136 14.76 0.62 4.27
CA ALA A 136 14.30 0.17 2.94
C ALA A 136 13.77 -1.26 3.03
N THR A 137 12.73 -1.59 2.28
CA THR A 137 12.27 -2.98 2.13
C THR A 137 12.90 -3.66 0.94
N ALA A 138 13.15 -4.97 1.05
CA ALA A 138 13.59 -5.79 -0.09
C ALA A 138 12.46 -6.04 -1.13
N LYS A 139 11.20 -5.73 -0.79
CA LYS A 139 10.05 -5.87 -1.69
C LYS A 139 9.87 -4.61 -2.53
N SER A 140 9.45 -4.76 -3.78
CA SER A 140 9.01 -3.59 -4.56
C SER A 140 7.73 -3.05 -3.93
N THR A 141 7.74 -1.80 -3.46
CA THR A 141 6.52 -1.16 -2.95
C THR A 141 5.83 -0.35 -4.02
N THR A 142 6.55 0.01 -5.09
CA THR A 142 5.97 0.65 -6.27
C THR A 142 6.28 -0.21 -7.49
N CYS A 143 5.29 -0.36 -8.36
CA CYS A 143 5.51 -0.93 -9.68
C CYS A 143 4.40 -0.51 -10.64
N THR A 144 4.73 -0.38 -11.93
CA THR A 144 3.77 -0.15 -13.00
C THR A 144 3.52 -1.48 -13.72
N LEU A 145 2.27 -1.93 -13.72
CA LEU A 145 1.86 -3.08 -14.53
C LEU A 145 1.40 -2.56 -15.90
N GLU A 146 2.17 -2.84 -16.94
CA GLU A 146 1.77 -2.62 -18.32
C GLU A 146 0.79 -3.71 -18.77
N LEU A 147 -0.33 -3.29 -19.33
CA LEU A 147 -1.41 -4.18 -19.73
C LEU A 147 -1.44 -4.30 -21.24
N THR A 148 -1.55 -5.52 -21.75
CA THR A 148 -1.80 -5.77 -23.17
C THR A 148 -3.26 -6.09 -23.34
N ILE A 149 -4.04 -5.14 -23.88
CA ILE A 149 -5.47 -5.29 -24.12
C ILE A 149 -5.70 -5.29 -25.64
N SER A 150 -6.48 -6.25 -26.13
CA SER A 150 -6.81 -6.35 -27.56
C SER A 150 -7.41 -5.04 -28.09
N GLY A 151 -6.82 -4.48 -29.15
CA GLY A 151 -7.24 -3.22 -29.77
C GLY A 151 -6.52 -1.96 -29.25
N GLU A 152 -5.72 -2.07 -28.18
CA GLU A 152 -4.85 -0.99 -27.75
C GLU A 152 -3.53 -0.98 -28.56
N PRO A 153 -3.07 0.19 -29.05
CA PRO A 153 -1.79 0.31 -29.71
C PRO A 153 -0.66 0.13 -28.68
N THR A 154 0.49 -0.39 -29.12
CA THR A 154 1.60 -0.68 -28.21
C THR A 154 2.16 0.56 -27.50
N ASP A 155 2.13 1.72 -28.17
CA ASP A 155 2.68 2.97 -27.63
C ASP A 155 1.75 3.68 -26.63
N ASP A 156 0.48 3.27 -26.54
CA ASP A 156 -0.54 3.87 -25.65
C ASP A 156 -1.32 2.78 -24.90
N ARG A 157 -0.57 1.84 -24.31
CA ARG A 157 -1.12 0.75 -23.50
C ARG A 157 -1.65 1.26 -22.17
N SER A 158 -2.78 0.70 -21.74
CA SER A 158 -3.27 0.85 -20.39
C SER A 158 -2.24 0.37 -19.36
N LYS A 159 -2.11 1.08 -18.24
CA LYS A 159 -1.20 0.73 -17.15
C LYS A 159 -1.88 0.83 -15.79
N LEU A 160 -1.49 -0.04 -14.86
CA LEU A 160 -1.84 0.05 -13.45
C LEU A 160 -0.59 0.34 -12.64
N MET A 161 -0.48 1.55 -12.10
CA MET A 161 0.59 1.91 -11.19
C MET A 161 0.16 1.58 -9.76
N ILE A 162 0.93 0.77 -9.05
CA ILE A 162 0.64 0.29 -7.70
C ILE A 162 1.65 0.89 -6.74
N ASN A 163 1.19 1.31 -5.57
CA ASN A 163 2.02 1.85 -4.50
C ASN A 163 1.54 1.32 -3.13
N ILE A 164 2.31 0.41 -2.55
CA ILE A 164 2.16 -0.08 -1.19
C ILE A 164 2.76 0.97 -0.25
N ARG A 165 1.91 1.68 0.48
CA ARG A 165 2.33 2.72 1.45
C ARG A 165 2.87 2.10 2.72
N GLY A 166 2.36 0.94 3.08
CA GLY A 166 2.92 0.09 4.12
C GLY A 166 1.87 -0.74 4.85
N PHE A 167 2.36 -1.63 5.70
CA PHE A 167 1.56 -2.42 6.62
C PHE A 167 2.05 -2.24 8.05
N GLY A 168 1.15 -2.40 9.02
CA GLY A 168 1.47 -2.20 10.42
C GLY A 168 0.28 -2.44 11.32
N LEU A 169 0.37 -1.93 12.56
CA LEU A 169 -0.75 -2.02 13.50
C LEU A 169 -1.91 -1.13 13.02
N PRO A 170 -3.17 -1.56 13.21
CA PRO A 170 -4.36 -0.83 12.81
C PRO A 170 -4.34 0.66 13.16
N GLN A 171 -3.96 1.01 14.39
CA GLN A 171 -3.94 2.41 14.85
C GLN A 171 -2.85 3.25 14.18
N GLN A 172 -1.68 2.66 13.92
CA GLN A 172 -0.57 3.37 13.25
C GLN A 172 -0.94 3.69 11.80
N VAL A 173 -1.36 2.67 11.05
CA VAL A 173 -1.80 2.84 9.65
C VAL A 173 -3.04 3.73 9.57
N GLY A 174 -4.00 3.54 10.48
CA GLY A 174 -5.22 4.33 10.58
C GLY A 174 -4.98 5.81 10.87
N THR A 175 -3.96 6.16 11.66
CA THR A 175 -3.59 7.56 11.90
C THR A 175 -3.09 8.22 10.62
N GLN A 176 -2.23 7.55 9.84
CA GLN A 176 -1.77 8.06 8.56
C GLN A 176 -2.94 8.21 7.58
N TRP A 177 -3.77 7.18 7.46
CA TRP A 177 -5.00 7.19 6.66
C TRP A 177 -5.90 8.38 7.02
N THR A 178 -6.12 8.66 8.31
CA THR A 178 -6.98 9.75 8.78
C THR A 178 -6.47 11.12 8.29
N LYS A 179 -5.15 11.34 8.30
CA LYS A 179 -4.55 12.58 7.81
C LYS A 179 -4.87 12.78 6.33
N GLU A 180 -4.72 11.72 5.53
CA GLU A 180 -4.98 11.78 4.09
C GLU A 180 -6.47 11.92 3.76
N LEU A 181 -7.32 11.19 4.47
CA LEU A 181 -8.77 11.28 4.33
C LEU A 181 -9.27 12.68 4.67
N THR A 182 -8.74 13.30 5.73
CA THR A 182 -9.06 14.68 6.11
C THR A 182 -8.69 15.66 5.00
N GLN A 183 -7.50 15.51 4.41
CA GLN A 183 -7.08 16.35 3.28
C GLN A 183 -7.96 16.15 2.05
N ALA A 184 -8.30 14.90 1.70
CA ALA A 184 -9.17 14.58 0.58
C ALA A 184 -10.57 15.17 0.78
N ARG A 185 -11.14 15.05 1.98
CA ARG A 185 -12.44 15.67 2.33
C ARG A 185 -12.40 17.19 2.26
N SER A 186 -11.35 17.81 2.78
CA SER A 186 -11.16 19.27 2.69
C SER A 186 -11.12 19.73 1.22
N ARG A 187 -10.42 19.00 0.35
CA ARG A 187 -10.40 19.29 -1.10
C ARG A 187 -11.76 19.04 -1.75
N SER A 188 -12.44 17.97 -1.39
CA SER A 188 -13.77 17.63 -1.91
C SER A 188 -14.83 18.66 -1.51
N ALA A 189 -14.75 19.25 -0.32
CA ALA A 189 -15.64 20.32 0.11
C ALA A 189 -15.48 21.59 -0.76
N LYS A 190 -14.25 21.86 -1.23
CA LYS A 190 -13.96 22.99 -2.15
C LYS A 190 -14.27 22.67 -3.61
N ARG A 191 -14.29 21.38 -3.98
CA ARG A 191 -14.50 20.89 -5.35
C ARG A 191 -15.39 19.65 -5.33
N PRO A 192 -16.72 19.82 -5.25
CA PRO A 192 -17.66 18.71 -5.26
C PRO A 192 -17.46 17.81 -6.50
N GLY A 193 -17.53 16.50 -6.31
CA GLY A 193 -17.32 15.52 -7.37
C GLY A 193 -15.85 15.21 -7.72
N LEU A 194 -14.88 15.88 -7.08
CA LEU A 194 -13.45 15.56 -7.27
C LEU A 194 -13.09 14.18 -6.70
N TYR A 195 -13.74 13.79 -5.60
CA TYR A 195 -13.50 12.52 -4.93
C TYR A 195 -14.77 11.68 -4.90
N THR A 196 -14.59 10.37 -5.02
CA THR A 196 -15.61 9.36 -4.69
C THR A 196 -15.15 8.62 -3.45
N PHE A 197 -15.95 8.70 -2.39
CA PHE A 197 -15.71 7.97 -1.14
C PHE A 197 -16.63 6.75 -1.12
N TYR A 198 -16.06 5.55 -1.04
CA TYR A 198 -16.86 4.34 -0.92
C TYR A 198 -17.31 4.18 0.54
N PRO A 199 -18.55 3.71 0.80
CA PRO A 199 -18.97 3.42 2.17
C PRO A 199 -18.02 2.42 2.82
N ASN A 200 -17.66 2.66 4.09
CA ASN A 200 -16.74 1.78 4.82
C ASN A 200 -17.26 0.34 4.78
N LYS A 201 -16.37 -0.64 4.57
CA LYS A 201 -16.69 -2.08 4.47
C LYS A 201 -17.55 -2.51 3.27
N SER A 202 -18.08 -1.60 2.46
CA SER A 202 -18.93 -1.95 1.29
C SER A 202 -18.23 -2.81 0.24
N LEU A 203 -16.91 -2.66 0.11
CA LEU A 203 -16.08 -3.43 -0.82
C LEU A 203 -15.17 -4.43 -0.08
N GLY A 204 -15.52 -4.87 1.13
CA GLY A 204 -14.68 -5.81 1.91
C GLY A 204 -13.37 -5.19 2.45
N THR A 205 -13.12 -3.91 2.20
CA THR A 205 -11.99 -3.13 2.73
C THR A 205 -12.43 -2.24 3.88
N SER A 206 -11.54 -1.84 4.79
CA SER A 206 -11.91 -0.94 5.89
C SER A 206 -12.45 0.40 5.42
N ALA A 207 -11.77 1.03 4.48
CA ALA A 207 -12.22 2.24 3.81
C ALA A 207 -11.49 2.35 2.47
N ALA A 208 -12.11 3.03 1.51
CA ALA A 208 -11.49 3.33 0.24
C ALA A 208 -12.06 4.62 -0.36
N PHE A 209 -11.24 5.34 -1.11
CA PHE A 209 -11.70 6.50 -1.89
C PHE A 209 -10.81 6.70 -3.11
N THR A 210 -11.31 7.41 -4.10
CA THR A 210 -10.59 7.72 -5.35
C THR A 210 -10.81 9.17 -5.75
N ASP A 211 -9.80 9.79 -6.38
CA ASP A 211 -9.95 11.09 -7.07
C ASP A 211 -10.26 10.93 -8.57
N GLY A 212 -10.60 9.71 -8.99
CA GLY A 212 -10.83 9.36 -10.39
C GLY A 212 -9.55 9.08 -11.18
N THR A 213 -8.37 9.19 -10.54
CA THR A 213 -7.06 8.80 -11.08
C THR A 213 -6.36 7.81 -10.16
N THR A 214 -6.17 8.19 -8.90
CA THR A 214 -5.58 7.37 -7.84
C THR A 214 -6.66 6.91 -6.88
N THR A 215 -6.73 5.60 -6.68
CA THR A 215 -7.56 4.96 -5.68
C THR A 215 -6.70 4.59 -4.49
N LYS A 216 -7.18 4.93 -3.29
CA LYS A 216 -6.52 4.62 -2.02
C LYS A 216 -7.38 3.65 -1.24
N VAL A 217 -6.75 2.61 -0.71
CA VAL A 217 -7.43 1.51 -0.04
C VAL A 217 -6.79 1.22 1.31
N LEU A 218 -7.61 1.23 2.35
CA LEU A 218 -7.26 0.77 3.68
C LEU A 218 -7.82 -0.65 3.87
N VAL A 219 -6.93 -1.62 4.04
CA VAL A 219 -7.28 -3.00 4.40
C VAL A 219 -6.97 -3.24 5.88
N GLN A 220 -7.79 -4.06 6.55
CA GLN A 220 -7.55 -4.47 7.94
C GLN A 220 -8.12 -5.86 8.18
N HIS A 221 -7.33 -6.71 8.82
CA HIS A 221 -7.73 -8.04 9.26
C HIS A 221 -6.97 -8.41 10.53
N GLY A 222 -7.69 -8.82 11.58
CA GLY A 222 -7.12 -9.09 12.90
C GLY A 222 -6.28 -7.90 13.41
N ASN A 223 -5.03 -8.17 13.75
CA ASN A 223 -4.08 -7.19 14.29
C ASN A 223 -3.25 -6.46 13.22
N VAL A 224 -3.60 -6.60 11.94
CA VAL A 224 -2.85 -6.03 10.81
C VAL A 224 -3.73 -5.06 10.03
N ALA A 225 -3.16 -3.92 9.64
CA ALA A 225 -3.71 -3.04 8.62
C ALA A 225 -2.66 -2.75 7.53
N GLY A 226 -3.15 -2.37 6.36
CA GLY A 226 -2.33 -1.99 5.23
C GLY A 226 -2.95 -0.87 4.42
N GLU A 227 -2.10 -0.05 3.81
CA GLU A 227 -2.51 0.98 2.89
C GLU A 227 -1.87 0.73 1.52
N ILE A 228 -2.73 0.54 0.52
CA ILE A 228 -2.35 0.28 -0.87
C ILE A 228 -3.04 1.29 -1.77
N TRP A 229 -2.26 1.95 -2.61
CA TRP A 229 -2.78 2.84 -3.64
C TRP A 229 -2.58 2.20 -5.00
N PHE A 230 -3.48 2.51 -5.92
CA PHE A 230 -3.28 2.18 -7.32
C PHE A 230 -3.88 3.26 -8.23
N SER A 231 -3.30 3.43 -9.41
CA SER A 231 -3.75 4.40 -10.41
C SER A 231 -3.91 3.73 -11.76
N GLY A 232 -4.97 4.08 -12.48
CA GLY A 232 -5.17 3.63 -13.86
C GLY A 232 -4.78 4.70 -14.86
N ILE A 233 -3.91 4.31 -15.79
CA ILE A 233 -3.38 5.17 -16.86
C ILE A 233 -3.80 4.54 -18.19
N GLY A 234 -4.19 5.34 -19.19
CA GLY A 234 -4.42 4.84 -20.56
C GLY A 234 -5.74 4.08 -20.82
N PHE A 235 -6.59 3.84 -19.81
CA PHE A 235 -7.88 3.13 -19.95
C PHE A 235 -8.92 3.88 -20.81
N THR A 236 -8.73 3.86 -22.13
CA THR A 236 -9.49 4.64 -23.10
C THR A 236 -10.17 3.77 -24.17
N LYS A 237 -9.80 2.49 -24.26
CA LYS A 237 -10.28 1.54 -25.27
C LYS A 237 -10.82 0.22 -24.70
N LEU A 238 -11.32 0.24 -23.46
CA LEU A 238 -12.04 -0.91 -22.89
C LEU A 238 -13.36 -1.20 -23.63
N THR A 239 -13.87 -0.21 -24.34
CA THR A 239 -15.03 -0.27 -25.24
C THR A 239 -14.73 0.54 -26.50
N ASN A 240 -15.62 0.51 -27.50
CA ASN A 240 -15.49 1.30 -28.73
C ASN A 240 -15.69 2.82 -28.53
N ASP A 241 -16.06 3.27 -27.32
CA ASP A 241 -16.27 4.67 -27.00
C ASP A 241 -15.33 5.11 -25.86
N TYR A 242 -14.67 6.25 -26.05
CA TYR A 242 -13.70 6.79 -25.09
C TYR A 242 -14.33 7.08 -23.72
N LEU A 243 -15.49 7.75 -23.69
CA LEU A 243 -16.15 8.15 -22.45
C LEU A 243 -16.69 6.92 -21.71
N LYS A 244 -17.28 5.97 -22.45
CA LYS A 244 -17.74 4.69 -21.88
C LYS A 244 -16.59 3.85 -21.34
N SER A 245 -15.42 3.85 -21.99
CA SER A 245 -14.22 3.16 -21.47
C SER A 245 -13.75 3.76 -20.15
N ARG A 246 -13.68 5.09 -20.08
CA ARG A 246 -13.31 5.82 -18.85
C ARG A 246 -14.34 5.61 -17.74
N GLN A 247 -15.63 5.59 -18.10
CA GLN A 247 -16.71 5.31 -17.16
C GLN A 247 -16.63 3.87 -16.64
N LEU A 248 -16.51 2.88 -17.52
CA LEU A 248 -16.38 1.47 -17.17
C LEU A 248 -15.19 1.23 -16.22
N TYR A 249 -14.04 1.86 -16.50
CA TYR A 249 -12.90 1.81 -15.61
C TYR A 249 -13.26 2.31 -14.19
N ARG A 250 -13.88 3.49 -14.10
CA ARG A 250 -14.21 4.13 -12.80
C ARG A 250 -15.32 3.42 -12.05
N THR A 251 -16.34 2.92 -12.74
CA THR A 251 -17.57 2.42 -12.10
C THR A 251 -17.59 0.91 -11.92
N ALA A 252 -16.80 0.15 -12.68
CA ALA A 252 -16.76 -1.31 -12.58
C ALA A 252 -15.36 -1.83 -12.23
N VAL A 253 -14.32 -1.41 -12.97
CA VAL A 253 -12.95 -1.94 -12.76
C VAL A 253 -12.43 -1.53 -11.40
N VAL A 254 -12.40 -0.23 -11.08
CA VAL A 254 -11.85 0.29 -9.82
C VAL A 254 -12.54 -0.34 -8.59
N PRO A 255 -13.88 -0.34 -8.46
CA PRO A 255 -14.53 -0.99 -7.32
C PRO A 255 -14.20 -2.48 -7.18
N SER A 256 -14.10 -3.22 -8.31
CA SER A 256 -13.75 -4.64 -8.30
C SER A 256 -12.30 -4.87 -7.84
N LEU A 257 -11.36 -3.99 -8.22
CA LEU A 257 -9.98 -4.05 -7.76
C LEU A 257 -9.86 -3.72 -6.26
N VAL A 258 -10.65 -2.75 -5.77
CA VAL A 258 -10.74 -2.49 -4.32
C VAL A 258 -11.30 -3.72 -3.58
N GLN A 259 -12.35 -4.34 -4.12
CA GLN A 259 -12.94 -5.55 -3.55
C GLN A 259 -11.95 -6.72 -3.49
N LEU A 260 -11.17 -6.91 -4.56
CA LEU A 260 -10.11 -7.89 -4.63
C LEU A 260 -9.06 -7.67 -3.53
N LEU A 261 -8.62 -6.44 -3.29
CA LEU A 261 -7.69 -6.15 -2.20
C LEU A 261 -8.25 -6.51 -0.82
N GLY A 262 -9.55 -6.25 -0.60
CA GLY A 262 -10.25 -6.70 0.60
C GLY A 262 -10.20 -8.23 0.74
N ALA A 263 -10.59 -8.95 -0.31
CA ALA A 263 -10.60 -10.42 -0.34
C ALA A 263 -9.21 -11.06 -0.19
N LYS A 264 -8.16 -10.40 -0.72
CA LYS A 264 -6.77 -10.85 -0.52
C LYS A 264 -6.32 -10.76 0.94
N PHE A 265 -6.97 -9.94 1.77
CA PHE A 265 -6.56 -9.69 3.15
C PHE A 265 -7.33 -10.48 4.21
N THR A 266 -8.43 -11.16 3.85
CA THR A 266 -9.36 -11.79 4.80
C THR A 266 -8.92 -13.14 5.39
N THR A 267 -7.77 -13.70 4.98
CA THR A 267 -7.33 -15.06 5.36
C THR A 267 -5.95 -15.08 6.03
N THR A 268 -5.56 -13.97 6.66
CA THR A 268 -4.18 -13.76 7.14
C THR A 268 -3.84 -14.49 8.44
N GLU A 269 -4.76 -15.21 9.09
CA GLU A 269 -4.49 -15.93 10.34
C GLU A 269 -4.57 -17.46 10.22
N LYS A 270 -3.43 -18.06 9.85
CA LYS A 270 -3.01 -19.32 10.46
C LYS A 270 -1.48 -19.35 10.58
N ALA A 271 -0.92 -18.64 11.57
CA ALA A 271 0.49 -18.80 11.93
C ALA A 271 0.75 -18.56 13.43
N ALA A 272 1.15 -19.64 14.08
CA ALA A 272 1.87 -19.79 15.36
C ALA A 272 1.13 -19.43 16.66
N ALA A 273 0.50 -20.46 17.24
CA ALA A 273 0.38 -20.61 18.70
C ALA A 273 1.75 -20.99 19.30
#